data_AF-A0A3B9L7S4-F1
#
_entry.id   AF-A0A3B9L7S4-F1
#
_cell.length_a   1.000
_cell.length_b   1.000
_cell.length_c   1.000
_cell.angle_alpha   90.00
_cell.angle_beta   90.00
_cell.angle_gamma   90.00
#
_symmetry.space_group_name_H-M   'P 1'
#
loop_
_entity.id
_entity.type
_entity.pdbx_description
1 polymer ?
#
loop_
_entity_poly.entity_id
_entity_poly.type
_entity_poly.pdbx_seq_one_letter_code
_entity_poly.pdbx_strand_id
1 'polypeptide(L)'
;DVYKANDVARLTTEMYLSDMVPAMKPTDAFAKMAHRKIDRVPIDDLEGRVTAVLLTPYPPGIPLLIPGERFNKVIVNYLKFAREFNEKFPGFETDNHGLVKEIVDGKASYFVDCVENKL
;
A
#
# COMPACT_ATOMS: atom_id res chain seq x y z
N ASP A 1 22.71 3.94 -8.68
CA ASP A 1 22.80 5.02 -7.68
C ASP A 1 21.51 5.26 -6.88
N VAL A 2 20.32 5.42 -7.49
CA VAL A 2 19.07 5.65 -6.73
C VAL A 2 18.66 4.51 -5.78
N TYR A 3 18.78 3.25 -6.19
CA TYR A 3 18.54 2.09 -5.31
C TYR A 3 19.46 2.08 -4.08
N LYS A 4 20.71 2.55 -4.26
CA LYS A 4 21.73 2.63 -3.22
C LYS A 4 21.55 3.86 -2.34
N ALA A 5 21.07 4.97 -2.92
CA ALA A 5 20.80 6.22 -2.22
C ALA A 5 19.54 6.16 -1.33
N ASN A 6 18.54 5.34 -1.70
CA ASN A 6 17.31 5.15 -0.92
C ASN A 6 17.29 3.85 -0.11
N ASP A 7 18.38 3.09 -0.16
CA ASP A 7 18.55 1.83 0.58
C ASP A 7 17.33 0.89 0.45
N VAL A 8 16.93 0.65 -0.81
CA VAL A 8 15.67 -0.05 -1.13
C VAL A 8 15.64 -1.45 -0.54
N ALA A 9 16.80 -2.12 -0.47
CA ALA A 9 16.92 -3.43 0.16
C ALA A 9 16.64 -3.37 1.68
N ARG A 10 17.09 -2.32 2.36
CA ARG A 10 16.74 -2.09 3.76
C ARG A 10 15.27 -1.75 3.90
N LEU A 11 14.71 -0.87 3.07
CA LEU A 11 13.28 -0.51 3.14
C LEU A 11 12.35 -1.72 2.92
N THR A 12 12.63 -2.56 1.92
CA THR A 12 11.85 -3.78 1.68
C THR A 12 12.04 -4.80 2.81
N THR A 13 13.21 -4.86 3.43
CA THR A 13 13.43 -5.71 4.61
C THR A 13 12.66 -5.17 5.82
N GLU A 14 12.77 -3.88 6.10
CA GLU A 14 12.14 -3.20 7.23
C GLU A 14 10.61 -3.27 7.16
N MET A 15 10.01 -3.17 5.97
CA MET A 15 8.55 -3.31 5.85
C MET A 15 8.08 -4.71 6.24
N TYR A 16 8.79 -5.78 5.86
CA TYR A 16 8.40 -7.16 6.23
C TYR A 16 8.73 -7.51 7.69
N LEU A 17 9.70 -6.82 8.30
CA LEU A 17 10.02 -6.97 9.72
C LEU A 17 9.21 -6.04 10.63
N SER A 18 8.42 -5.13 10.05
CA SER A 18 7.55 -4.24 10.82
C SER A 18 6.35 -5.01 11.41
N ASP A 19 5.79 -4.47 12.49
CA ASP A 19 4.63 -5.08 13.14
C ASP A 19 3.41 -5.06 12.22
N MET A 20 2.94 -6.27 11.89
CA MET A 20 1.66 -6.47 11.20
C MET A 20 0.55 -6.50 12.23
N VAL A 21 -0.34 -5.51 12.19
CA VAL A 21 -1.39 -5.32 13.20
C VAL A 21 -2.73 -5.80 12.63
N PRO A 22 -3.23 -6.99 13.05
CA PRO A 22 -4.56 -7.44 12.65
C PRO A 22 -5.64 -6.59 13.34
N ALA A 23 -6.50 -5.94 12.55
CA ALA A 23 -7.63 -5.16 13.07
C ALA A 23 -8.97 -5.90 12.97
N MET A 24 -9.08 -6.83 12.01
CA MET A 24 -10.24 -7.72 11.84
C MET A 24 -9.85 -8.99 11.08
N LYS A 25 -10.76 -9.98 11.05
CA LYS A 25 -10.52 -11.20 10.28
C LYS A 25 -10.46 -10.89 8.78
N PRO A 26 -9.61 -11.59 8.01
CA PRO A 26 -9.60 -11.44 6.55
C PRO A 26 -10.94 -11.69 5.88
N THR A 27 -11.75 -12.62 6.41
CA THR A 27 -13.12 -12.88 5.93
C THR A 27 -14.03 -11.66 6.10
N ASP A 28 -13.87 -10.91 7.18
CA ASP A 28 -14.71 -9.74 7.48
C ASP A 28 -14.30 -8.56 6.59
N ALA A 29 -12.99 -8.35 6.41
CA ALA A 29 -12.46 -7.36 5.48
C ALA A 29 -12.85 -7.67 4.02
N PHE A 30 -12.79 -8.96 3.62
CA PHE A 30 -13.26 -9.38 2.30
C PHE A 30 -14.77 -9.15 2.13
N ALA A 31 -15.59 -9.45 3.14
CA ALA A 31 -17.02 -9.16 3.10
C ALA A 31 -17.28 -7.65 2.94
N LYS A 32 -16.51 -6.79 3.60
CA LYS A 32 -16.57 -5.34 3.40
C LYS A 32 -16.30 -4.94 1.94
N MET A 33 -15.24 -5.49 1.33
CA MET A 33 -14.93 -5.27 -0.09
C MET A 33 -16.07 -5.75 -1.00
N ALA A 34 -16.56 -6.97 -0.81
CA ALA A 34 -17.65 -7.56 -1.61
C ALA A 34 -18.95 -6.75 -1.54
N HIS A 35 -19.22 -6.11 -0.39
CA HIS A 35 -20.37 -5.24 -0.19
C HIS A 35 -20.10 -3.75 -0.48
N ARG A 36 -18.96 -3.41 -1.10
CA ARG A 36 -18.55 -2.03 -1.40
C ARG A 36 -18.55 -1.09 -0.18
N LYS A 37 -18.24 -1.65 0.98
CA LYS A 37 -18.07 -0.94 2.25
C LYS A 37 -16.60 -0.57 2.45
N ILE A 38 -16.06 0.15 1.48
CA ILE A 38 -14.66 0.50 1.35
C ILE A 38 -14.49 1.97 0.97
N ASP A 39 -13.37 2.55 1.38
CA ASP A 39 -12.93 3.88 0.95
C ASP A 39 -11.71 3.73 0.05
N ARG A 40 -11.65 4.52 -1.03
CA ARG A 40 -10.42 4.70 -1.81
C ARG A 40 -9.55 5.73 -1.11
N VAL A 41 -8.43 5.30 -0.52
CA VAL A 41 -7.62 6.14 0.35
C VAL A 41 -6.29 6.48 -0.32
N PRO A 42 -5.90 7.77 -0.42
CA PRO A 42 -4.61 8.14 -0.97
C PRO A 42 -3.47 7.68 -0.05
N ILE A 43 -2.29 7.41 -0.61
CA ILE A 43 -1.10 6.93 0.14
C ILE A 43 -0.85 7.77 1.41
N ASP A 44 -1.01 9.08 1.32
CA ASP A 44 -0.67 10.00 2.41
C ASP A 44 -1.60 9.87 3.64
N ASP A 45 -2.79 9.29 3.46
CA ASP A 45 -3.83 9.10 4.49
C ASP A 45 -4.00 7.63 4.91
N LEU A 46 -3.09 6.74 4.48
CA LEU A 46 -3.20 5.31 4.76
C LEU A 46 -2.87 4.93 6.20
N GLU A 47 -2.02 5.69 6.91
CA GLU A 47 -1.56 5.29 8.25
C GLU A 47 -2.77 5.09 9.18
N GLY A 48 -2.83 3.90 9.80
CA GLY A 48 -3.94 3.53 10.66
C GLY A 48 -5.18 3.02 9.93
N ARG A 49 -5.27 3.03 8.61
CA ARG A 49 -6.36 2.42 7.85
C ARG A 49 -6.22 0.91 7.80
N VAL A 50 -7.34 0.21 7.59
CA VAL A 50 -7.39 -1.25 7.45
C VAL A 50 -7.52 -1.60 5.98
N THR A 51 -6.58 -2.36 5.41
CA THR A 51 -6.66 -2.73 4.00
C THR A 51 -7.85 -3.66 3.75
N ALA A 52 -8.59 -3.42 2.66
CA ALA A 52 -9.64 -4.33 2.19
C ALA A 52 -9.15 -5.25 1.07
N VAL A 53 -7.95 -4.98 0.55
CA VAL A 53 -7.31 -5.72 -0.54
C VAL A 53 -5.98 -6.30 -0.07
N LEU A 54 -5.46 -7.23 -0.87
CA LEU A 54 -4.15 -7.81 -0.65
C LEU A 54 -3.11 -6.88 -1.29
N LEU A 55 -2.12 -6.44 -0.51
CA LEU A 55 -1.07 -5.54 -0.97
C LEU A 55 0.20 -6.35 -1.21
N THR A 56 0.66 -6.43 -2.46
CA THR A 56 1.83 -7.23 -2.85
C THR A 56 2.81 -6.42 -3.68
N PRO A 57 3.91 -5.94 -3.06
CA PRO A 57 4.98 -5.27 -3.78
C PRO A 57 5.85 -6.22 -4.62
N TYR A 58 6.29 -5.76 -5.78
CA TYR A 58 7.24 -6.46 -6.66
C TYR A 58 8.50 -5.63 -6.93
N PRO A 59 9.71 -6.20 -6.70
CA PRO A 59 10.01 -7.44 -5.95
C PRO A 59 9.81 -7.26 -4.43
N PRO A 60 9.63 -8.35 -3.64
CA PRO A 60 9.78 -9.78 -3.98
C PRO A 60 8.51 -10.51 -4.47
N GLY A 61 7.33 -9.90 -4.41
CA GLY A 61 6.09 -10.53 -4.87
C GLY A 61 5.38 -11.41 -3.84
N ILE A 62 5.68 -11.25 -2.55
CA ILE A 62 4.93 -11.88 -1.45
C ILE A 62 3.99 -10.87 -0.78
N PRO A 63 2.83 -11.29 -0.26
CA PRO A 63 1.88 -10.39 0.40
C PRO A 63 2.57 -9.59 1.52
N LEU A 64 2.49 -8.27 1.45
CA LEU A 64 2.94 -7.35 2.51
C LEU A 64 1.84 -7.11 3.54
N LEU A 65 0.62 -6.87 3.08
CA LEU A 65 -0.57 -6.79 3.93
C LEU A 65 -1.67 -7.67 3.37
N ILE A 66 -2.35 -8.37 4.27
CA ILE A 66 -3.58 -9.10 3.95
C ILE A 66 -4.82 -8.30 4.37
N PRO A 67 -5.98 -8.52 3.73
CA PRO A 67 -7.24 -7.88 4.13
C PRO A 67 -7.48 -7.99 5.64
N GLY A 68 -7.82 -6.88 6.28
CA GLY A 68 -8.07 -6.82 7.72
C GLY A 68 -6.87 -6.38 8.56
N GLU A 69 -5.67 -6.29 7.98
CA GLU A 69 -4.50 -5.69 8.64
C GLU A 69 -4.44 -4.17 8.48
N ARG A 70 -3.79 -3.54 9.46
CA ARG A 70 -3.67 -2.08 9.53
C ARG A 70 -2.35 -1.61 8.93
N PHE A 71 -2.41 -0.54 8.14
CA PHE A 71 -1.24 0.18 7.67
C PHE A 71 -0.50 0.82 8.84
N ASN A 72 0.79 0.51 8.96
CA ASN A 72 1.71 1.19 9.86
C ASN A 72 2.56 2.22 9.09
N LYS A 73 3.28 3.07 9.84
CA LYS A 73 4.13 4.13 9.29
C LYS A 73 5.21 3.61 8.34
N VAL A 74 5.80 2.44 8.62
CA VAL A 74 6.89 1.87 7.80
C VAL A 74 6.38 1.50 6.42
N ILE A 75 5.23 0.82 6.35
CA ILE A 75 4.58 0.44 5.11
C ILE A 75 4.16 1.68 4.31
N VAL A 76 3.59 2.69 4.97
CA VAL A 76 3.20 3.95 4.31
C VAL A 76 4.42 4.66 3.72
N ASN A 77 5.54 4.72 4.45
CA ASN A 77 6.78 5.31 3.94
C ASN A 77 7.33 4.54 2.73
N TYR A 78 7.24 3.22 2.73
CA TYR A 78 7.61 2.40 1.57
C TYR A 78 6.76 2.74 0.34
N LEU A 79 5.44 2.85 0.49
CA LEU A 79 4.54 3.21 -0.62
C LEU A 79 4.82 4.62 -1.16
N LYS A 80 5.14 5.58 -0.28
CA LYS A 80 5.56 6.93 -0.68
C LYS A 80 6.85 6.88 -1.50
N PHE A 81 7.83 6.10 -1.07
CA PHE A 81 9.05 5.85 -1.83
C PHE A 81 8.74 5.23 -3.21
N ALA A 82 7.88 4.22 -3.27
CA ALA A 82 7.50 3.57 -4.53
C ALA A 82 6.81 4.55 -5.50
N ARG A 83 5.93 5.43 -5.01
CA ARG A 83 5.33 6.53 -5.80
C ARG A 83 6.42 7.44 -6.39
N GLU A 84 7.32 7.96 -5.55
CA GLU A 84 8.38 8.87 -5.99
C GLU A 84 9.34 8.20 -6.98
N PHE A 85 9.62 6.91 -6.78
CA PHE A 85 10.45 6.14 -7.69
C PHE A 85 9.77 6.00 -9.06
N ASN A 86 8.49 5.63 -9.09
CA ASN A 86 7.72 5.48 -10.33
C ASN A 86 7.59 6.79 -11.10
N GLU A 87 7.47 7.93 -10.42
CA GLU A 87 7.47 9.25 -11.05
C GLU A 87 8.82 9.63 -11.66
N LYS A 88 9.93 9.29 -10.99
CA LYS A 88 11.29 9.58 -11.46
C LYS A 88 11.74 8.65 -12.60
N PHE A 89 11.20 7.42 -12.66
CA PHE A 89 11.60 6.40 -13.62
C PHE A 89 10.41 5.82 -14.41
N PRO A 90 9.76 6.61 -15.30
CA PRO A 90 8.73 6.09 -16.20
C PRO A 90 9.26 4.93 -17.05
N GLY A 91 8.52 3.82 -17.12
CA GLY A 91 8.93 2.60 -17.85
C GLY A 91 9.78 1.62 -17.04
N PHE A 92 10.14 1.95 -15.80
CA PHE A 92 10.78 1.05 -14.83
C PHE A 92 9.98 1.02 -13.52
N GLU A 93 8.65 1.12 -13.62
CA GLU A 93 7.82 1.20 -12.43
C GLU A 93 7.95 -0.05 -11.54
N THR A 94 7.98 0.19 -10.23
CA THR A 94 7.68 -0.82 -9.22
C THR A 94 6.20 -1.17 -9.31
N ASP A 95 5.90 -2.44 -9.52
CA ASP A 95 4.53 -2.95 -9.52
C ASP A 95 4.12 -3.29 -8.08
N ASN A 96 2.97 -2.78 -7.66
CA ASN A 96 2.42 -2.97 -6.33
C ASN A 96 0.96 -3.41 -6.49
N HIS A 97 0.70 -4.71 -6.44
CA HIS A 97 -0.66 -5.20 -6.49
C HIS A 97 -1.46 -4.63 -5.32
N GLY A 98 -2.67 -4.14 -5.57
CA GLY A 98 -3.51 -3.49 -4.56
C GLY A 98 -3.29 -1.97 -4.48
N LEU A 99 -2.25 -1.44 -5.13
CA LEU A 99 -2.05 -0.02 -5.32
C LEU A 99 -2.69 0.43 -6.65
N VAL A 100 -3.70 1.29 -6.57
CA VAL A 100 -4.41 1.81 -7.73
C VAL A 100 -3.77 3.14 -8.15
N LYS A 101 -3.34 3.24 -9.41
CA LYS A 101 -2.85 4.48 -10.02
C LYS A 101 -3.98 5.15 -10.80
N GLU A 102 -4.26 6.41 -10.51
CA GLU A 102 -5.21 7.25 -11.24
C GLU A 102 -4.54 8.55 -11.69
N ILE A 103 -5.09 9.22 -12.70
CA ILE A 103 -4.67 10.56 -13.08
C ILE A 103 -5.68 11.56 -12.50
N VAL A 104 -5.22 12.37 -11.56
CA VAL A 104 -6.01 13.44 -10.93
C VAL A 104 -5.31 14.76 -11.25
N ASP A 105 -6.03 15.69 -11.86
CA ASP A 105 -5.51 17.01 -12.28
C ASP A 105 -4.20 16.93 -13.11
N GLY A 106 -4.11 15.92 -13.98
CA GLY A 106 -2.95 15.69 -14.84
C GLY A 106 -1.73 15.09 -14.14
N LYS A 107 -1.84 14.68 -12.87
CA LYS A 107 -0.78 14.03 -12.09
C LYS A 107 -1.18 12.62 -11.67
N ALA A 108 -0.20 11.72 -11.64
CA ALA A 108 -0.41 10.38 -11.09
C ALA A 108 -0.66 10.46 -9.58
N SER A 109 -1.80 9.93 -9.15
CA SER A 109 -2.16 9.75 -7.73
C SER A 109 -2.32 8.27 -7.45
N TYR A 110 -1.96 7.85 -6.25
CA TYR A 110 -1.92 6.44 -5.87
C TYR A 110 -2.78 6.21 -4.64
N PHE A 111 -3.58 5.15 -4.68
CA PHE A 111 -4.59 4.84 -3.68
C PHE A 111 -4.59 3.36 -3.31
N VAL A 112 -5.11 3.04 -2.13
CA VAL A 112 -5.47 1.66 -1.74
C VAL A 112 -6.90 1.64 -1.24
N ASP A 113 -7.64 0.60 -1.64
CA ASP A 113 -8.99 0.37 -1.16
C ASP A 113 -8.93 -0.20 0.27
N CYS A 114 -9.42 0.60 1.23
CA CYS A 114 -9.43 0.30 2.65
C CYS A 114 -10.86 0.04 3.14
N VAL A 115 -11.02 -0.69 4.24
CA VAL A 115 -12.32 -0.82 4.91
C VAL A 115 -12.83 0.57 5.29
N GLU A 116 -14.13 0.81 5.04
CA GLU A 116 -14.79 2.08 5.37
C GLU A 116 -14.54 2.48 6.83
N ASN A 117 -14.17 3.74 7.06
CA ASN A 117 -14.07 4.27 8.42
C ASN A 117 -15.41 4.92 8.79
N LYS A 118 -16.29 4.16 9.45
CA LYS A 118 -17.47 4.77 10.06
C LYS A 118 -17.03 5.50 11.33
N LEU A 119 -17.10 6.83 11.31
CA LEU A 119 -17.17 7.64 12.53
C LEU A 119 -18.43 7.26 13.32
#